data_AF-A0A7H1PR06-F1
#
_entry.id   AF-A0A7H1PR06-F1
#
_cell.length_a   1.000
_cell.length_b   1.000
_cell.length_c   1.000
_cell.angle_alpha   90.00
_cell.angle_beta   90.00
_cell.angle_gamma   90.00
#
_symmetry.space_group_name_H-M   'P 1'
#
loop_
_entity.id
_entity.type
_entity.pdbx_description
1 polymer ?
#
loop_
_entity_poly.entity_id
_entity_poly.type
_entity_poly.pdbx_seq_one_letter_code
_entity_poly.pdbx_strand_id
1 'polypeptide(L)'
;MLTGPEDRAAAGRCTFPAPLPAAVLRPADAAQTRNCLRIAHRHGIRVHPVSTGRNWGYGSGCPPTDHTVVLRLARLDRILGHDEQLGLVTVEPGVTFGQLAGALRRRSSHLLPPSTGAGGGTSVLANALQRGIGQGPYQDMASHLRRLEVVRPDGSRLSTGPGPGPALTGLFLQGGPGVVVSAELWLNPRPGLTRTVVFRLPDQRRLPETVDAARQLLQRTPGGVAMSLWNRARLAAQLLPAPRSHPPEPFDGPWTGHAQLWADDPRALDLLHESVLRAFAPYADHWDTVDAGALDAGGPPGGAGPRDSAPGLASAYRHKPGGPLHVPPDRERDPPF
;
A
#
# COMPACT_ATOMS: atom_id res chain seq x y z
N MET A 1 19.38 5.52 20.32
CA MET A 1 18.97 6.85 19.82
C MET A 1 19.98 7.25 18.77
N LEU A 2 19.53 7.73 17.62
CA LEU A 2 20.40 8.09 16.51
C LEU A 2 20.23 9.59 16.23
N THR A 3 21.25 10.36 16.59
CA THR A 3 21.30 11.83 16.47
C THR A 3 22.42 12.30 15.56
N GLY A 4 23.19 11.37 14.97
CA GLY A 4 24.25 11.69 14.03
C GLY A 4 23.70 12.46 12.82
N PRO A 5 24.47 13.39 12.24
CA PRO A 5 24.07 14.10 11.02
C PRO A 5 23.64 13.15 9.89
N GLU A 6 24.34 12.02 9.73
CA GLU A 6 24.04 10.99 8.72
C GLU A 6 22.70 10.29 8.98
N ASP A 7 22.40 9.93 10.23
CA ASP A 7 21.13 9.29 10.59
C ASP A 7 19.94 10.22 10.36
N ARG A 8 20.12 11.50 10.68
CA ARG A 8 19.11 12.54 10.47
C ARG A 8 18.91 12.81 8.98
N ALA A 9 20.00 12.87 8.20
CA ALA A 9 19.95 13.01 6.75
C ALA A 9 19.26 11.81 6.09
N ALA A 10 19.60 10.59 6.52
CA ALA A 10 18.99 9.35 6.01
C ALA A 10 17.49 9.28 6.32
N ALA A 11 17.07 9.71 7.51
CA ALA A 11 15.67 9.79 7.89
C ALA A 11 14.92 10.98 7.26
N GLY A 12 15.65 12.00 6.82
CA GLY A 12 15.14 13.15 6.08
C GLY A 12 15.07 12.97 4.55
N ARG A 13 15.44 11.78 4.02
CA ARG A 13 15.32 11.50 2.58
C ARG A 13 13.85 11.39 2.20
N CYS A 14 13.40 12.26 1.30
CA CYS A 14 12.04 12.33 0.80
C CYS A 14 12.02 12.61 -0.72
N THR A 15 10.96 12.15 -1.40
CA THR A 15 10.61 12.42 -2.81
C THR A 15 10.35 13.90 -3.09
N PHE A 16 10.15 14.71 -2.06
CA PHE A 16 10.02 16.16 -2.11
C PHE A 16 10.73 16.79 -0.90
N PRO A 17 11.02 18.10 -0.91
CA PRO A 17 11.69 18.75 0.22
C PRO A 17 10.91 18.54 1.52
N ALA A 18 11.63 18.17 2.57
CA ALA A 18 11.06 17.93 3.88
C ALA A 18 12.01 18.42 4.99
N PRO A 19 11.47 18.82 6.15
CA PRO A 19 12.25 19.13 7.34
C PRO A 19 13.22 18.01 7.74
N LEU A 20 14.41 18.38 8.20
CA LEU A 20 15.30 17.43 8.85
C LEU A 20 14.76 17.09 10.25
N PRO A 21 14.68 15.80 10.61
CA PRO A 21 14.26 15.42 11.95
C PRO A 21 15.25 15.94 13.00
N ALA A 22 14.74 16.29 14.18
CA ALA A 22 15.58 16.69 15.32
C ALA A 22 16.43 15.52 15.83
N ALA A 23 15.83 14.33 15.88
CA ALA A 23 16.46 13.06 16.23
C ALA A 23 15.64 11.90 15.67
N VAL A 24 16.25 10.71 15.62
CA VAL A 24 15.56 9.46 15.28
C VAL A 24 15.66 8.47 16.43
N LEU A 25 14.51 8.05 16.94
CA LEU A 25 14.37 7.01 17.96
C LEU A 25 13.93 5.70 17.31
N ARG A 26 14.55 4.58 17.69
CA ARG A 26 14.28 3.24 17.16
C ARG A 26 13.96 2.27 18.31
N PRO A 27 12.81 2.40 18.99
CA PRO A 27 12.43 1.48 20.05
C PRO A 27 12.40 0.04 19.53
N ALA A 28 12.73 -0.92 20.38
CA ALA A 28 12.73 -2.34 20.06
C ALA A 28 11.36 -3.01 20.31
N ASP A 29 10.52 -2.39 21.14
CA ASP A 29 9.28 -2.97 21.62
C ASP A 29 8.29 -1.87 22.07
N ALA A 30 7.06 -2.28 22.41
CA ALA A 30 6.01 -1.38 22.88
C ALA A 30 6.34 -0.69 24.22
N ALA A 31 7.16 -1.29 25.09
CA ALA A 31 7.55 -0.69 26.36
C ALA A 31 8.56 0.44 26.16
N GLN A 32 9.52 0.27 25.26
CA GLN A 32 10.44 1.33 24.84
C GLN A 32 9.69 2.47 24.15
N THR A 33 8.74 2.15 23.26
CA THR A 33 7.85 3.15 22.63
C THR A 33 7.13 3.99 23.69
N ARG A 34 6.57 3.34 24.72
CA ARG A 34 5.93 4.02 25.86
C ARG A 34 6.89 4.95 26.60
N ASN A 35 8.10 4.50 26.88
CA ASN A 35 9.09 5.31 27.57
C ASN A 35 9.49 6.54 26.74
N CYS A 36 9.68 6.38 25.42
CA CYS A 36 9.94 7.51 24.51
C CYS A 36 8.82 8.53 24.53
N LEU A 37 7.55 8.09 24.45
CA LEU A 37 6.40 8.98 24.47
C LEU A 37 6.25 9.73 25.79
N ARG A 38 6.44 9.05 26.92
CA ARG A 38 6.41 9.69 28.26
C ARG A 38 7.44 10.81 28.40
N ILE A 39 8.66 10.57 27.94
CA ILE A 39 9.73 11.57 27.97
C ILE A 39 9.35 12.74 27.04
N ALA A 40 8.93 12.46 25.81
CA ALA A 40 8.54 13.49 24.86
C ALA A 40 7.38 14.35 25.40
N HIS A 41 6.36 13.71 25.98
CA HIS A 41 5.21 14.38 26.59
C HIS A 41 5.60 15.27 27.76
N ARG A 42 6.46 14.79 28.67
CA ARG A 42 6.96 15.58 29.81
C ARG A 42 7.72 16.84 29.38
N HIS A 43 8.39 16.79 28.23
CA HIS A 43 9.24 17.87 27.75
C HIS A 43 8.62 18.68 26.59
N GLY A 44 7.37 18.42 26.21
CA GLY A 44 6.70 19.12 25.10
C GLY A 44 7.34 18.86 23.73
N ILE A 45 8.01 17.71 23.55
CA ILE A 45 8.70 17.36 22.30
C ILE A 45 7.71 16.75 21.32
N ARG A 46 7.68 17.28 20.09
CA ARG A 46 6.89 16.73 18.98
C ARG A 46 7.46 15.40 18.51
N VAL A 47 6.57 14.41 18.33
CA VAL A 47 6.93 13.07 17.86
C VAL A 47 6.17 12.74 16.59
N HIS A 48 6.89 12.26 15.57
CA HIS A 48 6.33 11.74 14.33
C HIS A 48 6.54 10.21 14.27
N PRO A 49 5.50 9.41 14.54
CA PRO A 49 5.60 7.96 14.46
C PRO A 49 5.64 7.48 13.02
N VAL A 50 6.60 6.62 12.72
CA VAL A 50 6.82 6.03 11.39
C VAL A 50 7.09 4.54 11.57
N SER A 51 6.52 3.69 10.71
CA SER A 51 6.86 2.26 10.68
C SER A 51 8.16 2.03 9.90
N THR A 52 8.08 1.45 8.70
CA THR A 52 9.24 1.26 7.81
C THR A 52 9.68 2.55 7.10
N GLY A 53 8.84 3.59 7.07
CA GLY A 53 9.15 4.90 6.47
C GLY A 53 9.13 4.92 4.95
N ARG A 54 8.49 3.94 4.32
CA ARG A 54 8.38 3.79 2.87
C ARG A 54 7.05 4.36 2.33
N ASN A 55 6.68 5.56 2.78
CA ASN A 55 5.46 6.26 2.33
C ASN A 55 5.75 7.18 1.12
N TRP A 56 6.36 6.61 0.08
CA TRP A 56 6.87 7.35 -1.08
C TRP A 56 5.77 8.13 -1.77
N GLY A 57 6.06 9.38 -2.14
CA GLY A 57 5.07 10.31 -2.68
C GLY A 57 4.17 11.00 -1.65
N TYR A 58 4.26 10.61 -0.39
CA TYR A 58 3.44 11.13 0.72
C TYR A 58 4.26 11.61 1.92
N GLY A 59 5.57 11.85 1.74
CA GLY A 59 6.45 12.36 2.80
C GLY A 59 7.35 11.29 3.41
N SER A 60 7.17 10.04 2.98
CA SER A 60 8.08 8.94 3.28
C SER A 60 8.23 8.68 4.78
N GLY A 61 9.41 8.89 5.35
CA GLY A 61 9.64 8.81 6.79
C GLY A 61 9.89 10.16 7.46
N CYS A 62 9.70 11.26 6.72
CA CYS A 62 10.06 12.60 7.16
C CYS A 62 8.95 13.23 8.00
N PRO A 63 9.31 14.00 9.05
CA PRO A 63 8.32 14.69 9.84
C PRO A 63 7.69 15.85 9.04
N PRO A 64 6.42 16.19 9.31
CA PRO A 64 5.73 17.28 8.61
C PRO A 64 6.19 18.68 9.03
N THR A 65 6.90 18.80 10.17
CA THR A 65 7.35 20.10 10.72
C THR A 65 8.74 19.97 11.33
N ASP A 66 9.48 21.09 11.39
CA ASP A 66 10.80 21.18 12.03
C ASP A 66 10.77 20.78 13.51
N HIS A 67 11.94 20.60 14.12
CA HIS A 67 12.08 20.29 15.55
C HIS A 67 11.24 19.09 16.02
N THR A 68 10.99 18.13 15.12
CA THR A 68 10.21 16.92 15.40
C THR A 68 11.12 15.70 15.48
N VAL A 69 10.92 14.89 16.51
CA VAL A 69 11.61 13.60 16.66
C VAL A 69 10.87 12.53 15.88
N VAL A 70 11.57 11.83 14.99
CA VAL A 70 11.00 10.67 14.29
C VAL A 70 11.11 9.45 15.18
N LEU A 71 9.98 8.81 15.46
CA LEU A 71 9.90 7.55 16.20
C LEU A 71 9.70 6.41 15.21
N ARG A 72 10.80 5.74 14.84
CA ARG A 72 10.83 4.68 13.83
C ARG A 72 10.59 3.31 14.47
N LEU A 73 9.44 2.73 14.20
CA LEU A 73 8.91 1.50 14.79
C LEU A 73 9.29 0.23 14.00
N ALA A 74 10.17 0.35 12.99
CA ALA A 74 10.55 -0.77 12.12
C ALA A 74 11.15 -2.00 12.85
N ARG A 75 11.63 -1.84 14.09
CA ARG A 75 12.15 -2.95 14.92
C ARG A 75 11.07 -3.72 15.68
N LEU A 76 9.85 -3.20 15.74
CA LEU A 76 8.70 -3.92 16.25
C LEU A 76 8.14 -4.72 15.06
N ASP A 77 8.79 -5.81 14.68
CA ASP A 77 8.52 -6.54 13.43
C ASP A 77 8.03 -7.98 13.65
N ARG A 78 7.40 -8.24 14.80
CA ARG A 78 6.87 -9.56 15.12
C ARG A 78 5.44 -9.74 14.64
N ILE A 79 5.16 -10.94 14.15
CA ILE A 79 3.79 -11.44 13.99
C ILE A 79 3.39 -12.05 15.33
N LEU A 80 2.50 -11.37 16.05
CA LEU A 80 2.11 -11.69 17.43
C LEU A 80 1.05 -12.79 17.51
N GLY A 81 0.24 -12.94 16.47
CA GLY A 81 -0.86 -13.90 16.44
C GLY A 81 -1.27 -14.25 15.02
N HIS A 82 -1.80 -15.47 14.85
CA HIS A 82 -2.30 -15.98 13.59
C HIS A 82 -3.39 -17.01 13.87
N ASP A 83 -4.62 -16.70 13.46
CA ASP A 83 -5.77 -17.60 13.55
C ASP A 83 -6.21 -17.95 12.12
N GLU A 84 -5.92 -19.19 11.75
CA GLU A 84 -6.21 -19.72 10.43
C GLU A 84 -7.73 -19.87 10.21
N GLN A 85 -8.50 -20.19 11.26
CA GLN A 85 -9.94 -20.44 11.15
C GLN A 85 -10.75 -19.16 11.06
N LEU A 86 -10.36 -18.14 11.83
CA LEU A 86 -11.02 -16.82 11.83
C LEU A 86 -10.47 -15.88 10.77
N GLY A 87 -9.40 -16.27 10.07
CA GLY A 87 -8.71 -15.40 9.13
C GLY A 87 -8.13 -14.16 9.80
N LEU A 88 -7.47 -14.31 10.95
CA LEU A 88 -6.90 -13.18 11.71
C LEU A 88 -5.38 -13.25 11.75
N VAL A 89 -4.75 -12.08 11.66
CA VAL A 89 -3.33 -11.93 11.97
C VAL A 89 -3.11 -10.71 12.84
N THR A 90 -2.28 -10.85 13.86
CA THR A 90 -1.86 -9.72 14.71
C THR A 90 -0.40 -9.41 14.44
N VAL A 91 -0.12 -8.18 14.03
CA VAL A 91 1.21 -7.75 13.59
C VAL A 91 1.67 -6.49 14.31
N GLU A 92 2.97 -6.39 14.54
CA GLU A 92 3.62 -5.15 14.96
C GLU A 92 3.89 -4.21 13.75
N PRO A 93 4.10 -2.89 13.97
CA PRO A 93 4.23 -1.90 12.90
C PRO A 93 5.36 -2.14 11.91
N GLY A 94 6.45 -2.78 12.32
CA GLY A 94 7.59 -3.13 11.50
C GLY A 94 7.35 -4.31 10.55
N VAL A 95 6.29 -5.12 10.75
CA VAL A 95 5.99 -6.26 9.88
C VAL A 95 5.70 -5.79 8.45
N THR A 96 6.51 -6.26 7.51
CA THR A 96 6.37 -5.93 6.10
C THR A 96 5.43 -6.88 5.36
N PHE A 97 4.89 -6.44 4.21
CA PHE A 97 4.10 -7.31 3.34
C PHE A 97 4.86 -8.58 2.95
N GLY A 98 6.15 -8.47 2.64
CA GLY A 98 7.01 -9.60 2.30
C GLY A 98 7.25 -10.55 3.48
N GLN A 99 7.45 -10.01 4.69
CA GLN A 99 7.57 -10.82 5.91
C GLN A 99 6.29 -11.59 6.21
N LEU A 100 5.13 -10.93 6.12
CA LEU A 100 3.82 -11.56 6.33
C LEU A 100 3.56 -12.65 5.27
N ALA A 101 3.78 -12.33 3.98
CA ALA A 101 3.64 -13.32 2.91
C ALA A 101 4.55 -14.53 3.11
N GLY A 102 5.82 -14.32 3.47
CA GLY A 102 6.74 -15.40 3.80
C GLY A 102 6.28 -16.23 5.01
N ALA A 103 5.72 -15.59 6.03
CA ALA A 103 5.23 -16.26 7.23
C ALA A 103 3.99 -17.13 6.97
N LEU A 104 3.06 -16.68 6.12
CA LEU A 104 1.89 -17.47 5.70
C LEU A 104 2.31 -18.64 4.81
N ARG A 105 3.24 -18.43 3.87
CA ARG A 105 3.80 -19.51 3.03
C ARG A 105 4.46 -20.61 3.86
N ARG A 106 5.30 -20.25 4.84
CA ARG A 106 5.96 -21.22 5.74
C ARG A 106 4.97 -22.03 6.59
N ARG A 107 3.76 -21.52 6.79
CA ARG A 107 2.67 -22.19 7.50
C ARG A 107 1.76 -23.00 6.59
N SER A 108 2.00 -22.99 5.27
CA SER A 108 1.07 -23.53 4.27
C SER A 108 -0.35 -22.99 4.45
N SER A 109 -0.48 -21.72 4.86
CA SER A 109 -1.76 -21.09 5.17
C SER A 109 -2.63 -20.98 3.91
N HIS A 110 -3.92 -21.27 4.07
CA HIS A 110 -4.94 -21.07 3.03
C HIS A 110 -5.37 -19.60 2.92
N LEU A 111 -4.89 -18.73 3.80
CA LEU A 111 -5.15 -17.30 3.74
C LEU A 111 -4.30 -16.64 2.63
N LEU A 112 -4.87 -15.61 2.02
CA LEU A 112 -4.20 -14.79 1.02
C LEU A 112 -3.35 -13.74 1.73
N PRO A 113 -2.01 -13.69 1.57
CA PRO A 113 -1.25 -12.55 2.04
C PRO A 113 -1.67 -11.27 1.30
N PRO A 114 -1.90 -10.15 2.01
CA PRO A 114 -2.12 -8.89 1.34
C PRO A 114 -0.85 -8.46 0.61
N SER A 115 -1.00 -7.60 -0.40
CA SER A 115 0.11 -7.03 -1.15
C SER A 115 -0.24 -5.63 -1.63
N THR A 116 0.77 -4.83 -1.97
CA THR A 116 0.59 -3.45 -2.43
C THR A 116 1.61 -3.11 -3.52
N GLY A 117 1.27 -2.17 -4.41
CA GLY A 117 2.16 -1.69 -5.46
C GLY A 117 3.41 -0.96 -4.95
N ALA A 118 3.46 -0.62 -3.66
CA ALA A 118 4.65 -0.06 -3.02
C ALA A 118 5.73 -1.11 -2.70
N GLY A 119 5.46 -2.40 -2.91
CA GLY A 119 6.45 -3.47 -2.80
C GLY A 119 6.57 -4.11 -1.40
N GLY A 120 7.20 -5.29 -1.36
CA GLY A 120 7.21 -6.18 -0.19
C GLY A 120 7.92 -5.64 1.05
N GLY A 121 8.75 -4.59 0.92
CA GLY A 121 9.43 -3.96 2.07
C GLY A 121 8.56 -2.96 2.85
N THR A 122 7.35 -2.64 2.38
CA THR A 122 6.46 -1.69 3.07
C THR A 122 5.74 -2.35 4.24
N SER A 123 5.40 -1.57 5.27
CA SER A 123 4.71 -2.08 6.46
C SER A 123 3.24 -2.33 6.14
N VAL A 124 2.73 -3.50 6.54
CA VAL A 124 1.31 -3.87 6.37
C VAL A 124 0.44 -2.91 7.20
N LEU A 125 0.80 -2.72 8.46
CA LEU A 125 0.05 -1.88 9.38
C LEU A 125 0.08 -0.41 8.96
N ALA A 126 1.24 0.14 8.61
CA ALA A 126 1.32 1.55 8.22
C ALA A 126 0.52 1.84 6.94
N ASN A 127 0.53 0.91 5.98
CA ASN A 127 -0.29 1.02 4.79
C ASN A 127 -1.78 1.06 5.18
N ALA A 128 -2.25 0.14 6.02
CA ALA A 128 -3.63 0.13 6.51
C ALA A 128 -4.01 1.41 7.27
N LEU A 129 -3.16 1.90 8.19
CA LEU A 129 -3.40 3.14 8.92
C LEU A 129 -3.46 4.36 8.00
N GLN A 130 -2.76 4.36 6.87
CA GLN A 130 -2.80 5.42 5.87
C GLN A 130 -3.95 5.29 4.86
N ARG A 131 -4.87 4.33 5.06
CA ARG A 131 -5.92 3.97 4.08
C ARG A 131 -5.33 3.57 2.73
N GLY A 132 -4.21 2.85 2.79
CA GLY A 132 -3.54 2.34 1.61
C GLY A 132 -4.37 1.27 0.90
N ILE A 133 -4.07 1.11 -0.37
CA ILE A 133 -4.76 0.18 -1.26
C ILE A 133 -3.88 -1.06 -1.45
N GLY A 134 -4.50 -2.23 -1.27
CA GLY A 134 -3.91 -3.52 -1.59
C GLY A 134 -4.25 -4.00 -3.00
N GLN A 135 -4.10 -5.29 -3.25
CA GLN A 135 -4.48 -5.94 -4.51
C GLN A 135 -5.53 -7.01 -4.28
N GLY A 136 -6.27 -7.39 -5.32
CA GLY A 136 -7.36 -8.37 -5.23
C GLY A 136 -8.39 -7.97 -4.18
N PRO A 137 -8.70 -8.84 -3.19
CA PRO A 137 -9.75 -8.58 -2.21
C PRO A 137 -9.34 -7.58 -1.11
N TYR A 138 -8.11 -7.06 -1.13
CA TYR A 138 -7.58 -6.10 -0.16
C TYR A 138 -7.61 -4.65 -0.64
N GLN A 139 -8.63 -4.25 -1.42
CA GLN A 139 -8.66 -2.92 -2.05
C GLN A 139 -8.65 -1.75 -1.05
N ASP A 140 -9.25 -1.91 0.12
CA ASP A 140 -9.16 -0.96 1.23
C ASP A 140 -8.55 -1.64 2.44
N MET A 141 -7.24 -1.47 2.66
CA MET A 141 -6.54 -2.10 3.77
C MET A 141 -7.04 -1.62 5.14
N ALA A 142 -7.61 -0.42 5.24
CA ALA A 142 -8.14 0.08 6.50
C ALA A 142 -9.39 -0.70 6.94
N SER A 143 -10.20 -1.15 5.99
CA SER A 143 -11.40 -1.97 6.27
C SER A 143 -11.06 -3.33 6.91
N HIS A 144 -9.82 -3.79 6.77
CA HIS A 144 -9.33 -5.03 7.38
C HIS A 144 -8.89 -4.87 8.83
N LEU A 145 -8.75 -3.64 9.36
CA LEU A 145 -8.33 -3.42 10.74
C LEU A 145 -9.45 -3.74 11.73
N ARG A 146 -9.21 -4.73 12.59
CA ARG A 146 -10.18 -5.16 13.61
C ARG A 146 -9.91 -4.54 14.98
N ARG A 147 -8.64 -4.53 15.41
CA ARG A 147 -8.20 -4.04 16.72
C ARG A 147 -6.84 -3.38 16.60
N LEU A 148 -6.64 -2.29 17.33
CA LEU A 148 -5.37 -1.59 17.47
C LEU A 148 -4.97 -1.56 18.94
N GLU A 149 -3.70 -1.82 19.22
CA GLU A 149 -3.09 -1.48 20.50
C GLU A 149 -2.33 -0.16 20.34
N VAL A 150 -2.69 0.82 21.16
CA VAL A 150 -2.18 2.18 21.06
C VAL A 150 -1.50 2.57 22.37
N VAL A 151 -0.35 3.22 22.25
CA VAL A 151 0.29 3.92 23.36
C VAL A 151 0.07 5.42 23.20
N ARG A 152 -0.57 6.03 24.20
CA ARG A 152 -0.87 7.47 24.24
C ARG A 152 0.36 8.27 24.67
N PRO A 153 0.37 9.61 24.48
CA PRO A 153 1.52 10.46 24.85
C PRO A 153 1.95 10.35 26.32
N ASP A 154 1.00 10.21 27.24
CA ASP A 154 1.26 10.00 28.68
C ASP A 154 1.78 8.59 29.03
N GLY A 155 1.84 7.71 28.04
CA GLY A 155 2.24 6.31 28.17
C GLY A 155 1.12 5.36 28.59
N SER A 156 -0.11 5.83 28.75
CA SER A 156 -1.28 4.95 28.94
C SER A 156 -1.54 4.13 27.68
N ARG A 157 -2.19 2.97 27.85
CA ARG A 157 -2.54 2.06 26.75
C ARG A 157 -4.03 2.18 26.43
N LEU A 158 -4.35 2.05 25.15
CA LEU A 158 -5.71 1.98 24.64
C LEU A 158 -5.79 0.82 23.63
N SER A 159 -6.67 -0.15 23.89
CA SER A 159 -7.09 -1.12 22.88
C SER A 159 -8.33 -0.56 22.18
N THR A 160 -8.33 -0.54 20.85
CA THR A 160 -9.57 -0.38 20.07
C THR A 160 -10.23 -1.75 19.86
N GLY A 161 -11.23 -1.82 18.98
CA GLY A 161 -11.82 -3.08 18.53
C GLY A 161 -13.23 -3.33 19.08
N PRO A 162 -13.80 -4.50 18.79
CA PRO A 162 -15.18 -4.80 19.12
C PRO A 162 -15.39 -4.79 20.64
N GLY A 163 -16.47 -4.13 21.07
CA GLY A 163 -16.84 -3.95 22.47
C GLY A 163 -17.93 -2.89 22.60
N PRO A 164 -18.52 -2.70 23.80
CA PRO A 164 -19.49 -1.65 24.03
C PRO A 164 -18.84 -0.26 23.91
N GLY A 165 -19.60 0.71 23.37
CA GLY A 165 -19.16 2.10 23.23
C GLY A 165 -18.74 2.47 21.80
N PRO A 166 -18.11 3.66 21.62
CA PRO A 166 -17.76 4.17 20.30
C PRO A 166 -16.67 3.31 19.63
N ALA A 167 -16.80 3.11 18.32
CA ALA A 167 -15.76 2.45 17.53
C ALA A 167 -14.56 3.40 17.33
N LEU A 168 -13.50 3.20 18.10
CA LEU A 168 -12.34 4.11 18.12
C LEU A 168 -11.29 3.86 17.03
N THR A 169 -11.33 2.71 16.34
CA THR A 169 -10.31 2.34 15.33
C THR A 169 -10.12 3.42 14.26
N GLY A 170 -11.22 4.01 13.77
CA GLY A 170 -11.19 5.05 12.74
C GLY A 170 -10.46 6.33 13.16
N LEU A 171 -10.34 6.63 14.46
CA LEU A 171 -9.65 7.82 14.97
C LEU A 171 -8.13 7.75 14.81
N PHE A 172 -7.59 6.57 14.53
CA PHE A 172 -6.16 6.31 14.34
C PHE A 172 -5.78 6.14 12.87
N LEU A 173 -6.72 6.33 11.95
CA LEU A 173 -6.44 6.35 10.51
C LEU A 173 -5.95 7.74 10.12
N GLN A 174 -4.86 7.78 9.34
CA GLN A 174 -4.20 8.99 8.85
C GLN A 174 -3.76 9.98 9.94
N GLY A 175 -3.57 9.50 11.17
CA GLY A 175 -3.19 10.31 12.33
C GLY A 175 -3.70 9.68 13.62
N GLY A 176 -3.85 10.49 14.66
CA GLY A 176 -4.52 10.08 15.90
C GLY A 176 -3.74 10.44 17.17
N PRO A 177 -4.41 10.43 18.34
CA PRO A 177 -3.85 10.87 19.62
C PRO A 177 -2.98 9.78 20.30
N GLY A 178 -2.15 9.07 19.53
CA GLY A 178 -1.29 8.01 20.04
C GLY A 178 -0.52 7.27 18.96
N VAL A 179 0.35 6.36 19.40
CA VAL A 179 1.16 5.52 18.52
C VAL A 179 0.64 4.10 18.54
N VAL A 180 0.22 3.59 17.39
CA VAL A 180 -0.19 2.19 17.23
C VAL A 180 1.05 1.29 17.32
N VAL A 181 1.04 0.34 18.25
CA VAL A 181 2.16 -0.60 18.51
C VAL A 181 1.86 -2.05 18.12
N SER A 182 0.60 -2.37 17.83
CA SER A 182 0.20 -3.58 17.10
C SER A 182 -1.20 -3.42 16.54
N ALA A 183 -1.54 -4.25 15.56
CA ALA A 183 -2.91 -4.34 15.04
C ALA A 183 -3.27 -5.77 14.66
N GLU A 184 -4.54 -6.09 14.85
CA GLU A 184 -5.18 -7.30 14.34
C GLU A 184 -5.91 -6.97 13.02
N LEU A 185 -5.65 -7.77 12.00
CA LEU A 185 -6.23 -7.62 10.66
C LEU A 185 -6.99 -8.89 10.25
N TRP A 186 -8.10 -8.71 9.54
CA TRP A 186 -8.71 -9.79 8.76
C TRP A 186 -7.91 -10.10 7.50
N LEU A 187 -7.67 -11.37 7.25
CA LEU A 187 -7.14 -11.91 6.02
C LEU A 187 -8.24 -12.67 5.27
N ASN A 188 -8.35 -12.42 3.97
CA ASN A 188 -9.21 -13.17 3.09
C ASN A 188 -8.63 -14.58 2.84
N PRO A 189 -9.48 -15.60 2.69
CA PRO A 189 -9.08 -16.87 2.10
C PRO A 189 -8.46 -16.65 0.71
N ARG A 190 -7.52 -17.52 0.33
CA ARG A 190 -6.96 -17.54 -1.01
C ARG A 190 -8.00 -18.06 -2.00
N PRO A 191 -8.40 -17.27 -3.00
CA PRO A 191 -9.30 -17.76 -4.03
C PRO A 191 -8.66 -18.91 -4.81
N GLY A 192 -9.45 -19.92 -5.14
CA GLY A 192 -9.00 -21.08 -5.92
C GLY A 192 -8.61 -20.74 -7.35
N LEU A 193 -9.27 -19.75 -7.97
CA LEU A 193 -9.10 -19.41 -9.38
C LEU A 193 -9.03 -17.89 -9.55
N THR A 194 -8.16 -17.45 -10.46
CA THR A 194 -8.12 -16.04 -10.88
C THR A 194 -7.95 -15.85 -12.37
N ARG A 195 -8.46 -14.71 -12.83
CA ARG A 195 -8.36 -14.29 -14.23
C ARG A 195 -8.09 -12.80 -14.28
N THR A 196 -7.14 -12.42 -15.11
CA THR A 196 -6.85 -11.02 -15.40
C THR A 196 -7.30 -10.70 -16.81
N VAL A 197 -8.07 -9.62 -16.96
CA VAL A 197 -8.54 -9.11 -18.25
C VAL A 197 -7.94 -7.72 -18.45
N VAL A 198 -7.23 -7.54 -19.56
CA VAL A 198 -6.66 -6.27 -19.99
C VAL A 198 -7.36 -5.84 -21.26
N PHE A 199 -7.77 -4.58 -21.36
CA PHE A 199 -8.43 -4.08 -22.55
C PHE A 199 -8.04 -2.65 -22.91
N ARG A 200 -8.01 -2.34 -24.20
CA ARG A 200 -7.67 -1.00 -24.69
C ARG A 200 -8.93 -0.18 -24.93
N LEU A 201 -8.90 1.07 -24.46
CA LEU A 201 -9.92 2.08 -24.66
C LEU A 201 -9.37 3.14 -25.62
N PRO A 202 -9.67 3.07 -26.94
CA PRO A 202 -9.09 3.95 -27.95
C PRO A 202 -9.47 5.42 -27.79
N ASP A 203 -10.72 5.70 -27.42
CA ASP A 203 -11.28 7.05 -27.38
C ASP A 203 -11.41 7.56 -25.94
N GLN A 204 -10.48 8.41 -25.53
CA GLN A 204 -10.50 9.04 -24.21
C GLN A 204 -11.78 9.85 -23.95
N ARG A 205 -12.45 10.37 -24.98
CA ARG A 205 -13.69 11.14 -24.79
C ARG A 205 -14.81 10.31 -24.18
N ARG A 206 -14.72 8.97 -24.30
CA ARG A 206 -15.67 8.01 -23.74
C ARG A 206 -15.31 7.51 -22.34
N LEU A 207 -14.31 8.11 -21.71
CA LEU A 207 -13.91 7.75 -20.36
C LEU A 207 -15.03 7.96 -19.32
N PRO A 208 -15.86 9.03 -19.37
CA PRO A 208 -16.98 9.18 -18.45
C PRO A 208 -17.95 7.99 -18.49
N GLU A 209 -18.37 7.57 -19.68
CA GLU A 209 -19.28 6.45 -19.88
C GLU A 209 -18.63 5.11 -19.51
N THR A 210 -17.32 4.99 -19.75
CA THR A 210 -16.53 3.82 -19.32
C THR A 210 -16.48 3.72 -17.79
N VAL A 211 -16.30 4.83 -17.08
CA VAL A 211 -16.33 4.88 -15.62
C VAL A 211 -17.73 4.53 -15.10
N ASP A 212 -18.80 5.01 -15.76
CA ASP A 212 -20.16 4.62 -15.43
C ASP A 212 -20.43 3.12 -15.64
N ALA A 213 -19.91 2.54 -16.73
CA ALA A 213 -19.99 1.10 -16.97
C ALA A 213 -19.24 0.30 -15.88
N ALA A 214 -18.05 0.76 -15.48
CA ALA A 214 -17.28 0.16 -14.39
C ALA A 214 -18.04 0.21 -13.05
N ARG A 215 -18.62 1.37 -12.71
CA ARG A 215 -19.46 1.53 -11.51
C ARG A 215 -20.64 0.56 -11.53
N GLN A 216 -21.38 0.48 -12.64
CA GLN A 216 -22.53 -0.43 -12.76
C GLN A 216 -22.14 -1.91 -12.72
N LEU A 217 -20.97 -2.26 -13.24
CA LEU A 217 -20.42 -3.61 -13.12
C LEU A 217 -20.13 -3.93 -11.65
N LEU A 218 -19.31 -3.10 -10.98
CA LEU A 218 -18.92 -3.31 -9.59
C LEU A 218 -20.10 -3.34 -8.62
N GLN A 219 -21.18 -2.57 -8.89
CA GLN A 219 -22.41 -2.61 -8.10
C GLN A 219 -23.19 -3.94 -8.24
N ARG A 220 -23.04 -4.63 -9.37
CA ARG A 220 -23.72 -5.91 -9.66
C ARG A 220 -22.87 -7.13 -9.36
N THR A 221 -21.57 -6.95 -9.20
CA THR A 221 -20.61 -7.99 -8.80
C THR A 221 -20.00 -7.64 -7.43
N PRO A 222 -20.78 -7.74 -6.33
CA PRO A 222 -20.25 -7.47 -5.00
C PRO A 222 -19.19 -8.52 -4.64
N GLY A 223 -17.92 -8.12 -4.73
CA GLY A 223 -16.77 -9.01 -4.59
C GLY A 223 -16.42 -9.76 -5.88
N GLY A 224 -15.21 -10.30 -5.95
CA GLY A 224 -14.75 -11.09 -7.10
C GLY A 224 -14.21 -10.28 -8.28
N VAL A 225 -14.38 -8.95 -8.30
CA VAL A 225 -13.85 -8.07 -9.36
C VAL A 225 -13.14 -6.87 -8.76
N ALA A 226 -11.93 -6.60 -9.25
CA ALA A 226 -11.18 -5.38 -9.04
C ALA A 226 -10.88 -4.72 -10.38
N MET A 227 -10.99 -3.39 -10.47
CA MET A 227 -10.77 -2.68 -11.73
C MET A 227 -9.86 -1.47 -11.55
N SER A 228 -9.02 -1.22 -12.56
CA SER A 228 -8.29 0.04 -12.71
C SER A 228 -8.24 0.48 -14.16
N LEU A 229 -8.32 1.78 -14.38
CA LEU A 229 -8.12 2.41 -15.69
C LEU A 229 -6.81 3.20 -15.65
N TRP A 230 -5.89 2.89 -16.55
CA TRP A 230 -4.57 3.51 -16.63
C TRP A 230 -4.43 4.29 -17.93
N ASN A 231 -4.01 5.55 -17.83
CA ASN A 231 -3.58 6.29 -19.00
C ASN A 231 -2.21 5.80 -19.48
N ARG A 232 -1.80 6.25 -20.66
CA ARG A 232 -0.48 5.94 -21.23
C ARG A 232 0.69 6.26 -20.30
N ALA A 233 0.63 7.36 -19.56
CA ALA A 233 1.71 7.74 -18.64
C ALA A 233 1.86 6.75 -17.49
N ARG A 234 0.74 6.30 -16.91
CA ARG A 234 0.73 5.28 -15.85
C ARG A 234 1.23 3.94 -16.34
N LEU A 235 0.83 3.54 -17.55
CA LEU A 235 1.29 2.31 -18.19
C LEU A 235 2.80 2.38 -18.48
N ALA A 236 3.26 3.49 -19.05
CA ALA A 236 4.67 3.74 -19.34
C ALA A 236 5.53 3.69 -18.06
N ALA A 237 5.05 4.26 -16.95
CA ALA A 237 5.75 4.21 -15.67
C ALA A 237 5.86 2.80 -15.06
N GLN A 238 5.05 1.84 -15.52
CA GLN A 238 5.11 0.44 -15.08
C GLN A 238 5.89 -0.47 -16.03
N LEU A 239 5.80 -0.22 -17.34
CA LEU A 239 6.34 -1.11 -18.37
C LEU A 239 7.67 -0.65 -18.96
N LEU A 240 8.01 0.65 -18.92
CA LEU A 240 9.20 1.13 -19.60
C LEU A 240 10.45 0.89 -18.75
N PRO A 241 11.48 0.24 -19.32
CA PRO A 241 12.74 -0.07 -18.63
C PRO A 241 13.81 1.02 -18.79
N ALA A 242 13.43 2.29 -18.94
CA ALA A 242 14.41 3.39 -18.95
C ALA A 242 13.80 4.73 -18.50
N PRO A 243 14.54 5.56 -17.76
CA PRO A 243 14.18 6.96 -17.56
C PRO A 243 14.10 7.66 -18.91
N ARG A 244 12.92 8.09 -19.32
CA ARG A 244 12.79 9.05 -20.42
C ARG A 244 13.10 10.44 -19.89
N SER A 245 13.86 11.22 -20.65
CA SER A 245 14.05 12.66 -20.42
C SER A 245 12.73 13.43 -20.43
N HIS A 246 11.70 12.90 -21.10
CA HIS A 246 10.35 13.43 -21.12
C HIS A 246 9.31 12.32 -20.92
N PRO A 247 8.39 12.45 -19.94
CA PRO A 247 7.24 11.55 -19.87
C PRO A 247 6.40 11.71 -21.15
N PRO A 248 5.75 10.65 -21.66
CA PRO A 248 4.74 10.82 -22.71
C PRO A 248 3.69 11.82 -22.25
N GLU A 249 3.18 12.66 -23.16
CA GLU A 249 2.18 13.68 -22.80
C GLU A 249 1.05 13.04 -21.98
N PRO A 250 0.83 13.49 -20.72
CA PRO A 250 0.18 12.65 -19.71
C PRO A 250 -1.33 12.43 -19.90
N PHE A 251 -1.94 12.99 -20.94
CA PHE A 251 -3.40 13.03 -21.04
C PHE A 251 -3.96 12.86 -22.45
N ASP A 252 -3.16 12.50 -23.45
CA ASP A 252 -3.67 12.25 -24.80
C ASP A 252 -3.42 10.81 -25.25
N GLY A 253 -4.44 10.23 -25.88
CA GLY A 253 -4.42 8.90 -26.49
C GLY A 253 -5.16 7.82 -25.69
N PRO A 254 -4.94 6.53 -26.03
CA PRO A 254 -5.73 5.43 -25.51
C PRO A 254 -5.50 5.19 -24.02
N TRP A 255 -6.54 4.71 -23.35
CA TRP A 255 -6.47 4.20 -21.99
C TRP A 255 -6.39 2.67 -21.99
N THR A 256 -5.93 2.11 -20.88
CA THR A 256 -5.85 0.66 -20.64
C THR A 256 -6.69 0.32 -19.42
N GLY A 257 -7.73 -0.47 -19.63
CA GLY A 257 -8.49 -1.08 -18.55
C GLY A 257 -7.84 -2.38 -18.09
N HIS A 258 -7.91 -2.61 -16.79
CA HIS A 258 -7.40 -3.79 -16.14
C HIS A 258 -8.43 -4.28 -15.14
N ALA A 259 -8.86 -5.52 -15.27
CA ALA A 259 -9.77 -6.19 -14.35
C ALA A 259 -9.12 -7.45 -13.76
N GLN A 260 -9.06 -7.55 -12.44
CA GLN A 260 -8.70 -8.80 -11.75
C GLN A 260 -9.98 -9.47 -11.27
N LEU A 261 -10.11 -10.74 -11.57
CA LEU A 261 -11.25 -11.57 -11.25
C LEU A 261 -10.82 -12.72 -10.36
N TRP A 262 -11.64 -13.07 -9.39
CA TRP A 262 -11.38 -14.22 -8.53
C TRP A 262 -12.68 -14.91 -8.10
N ALA A 263 -12.63 -16.24 -8.03
CA ALA A 263 -13.71 -17.09 -7.56
C ALA A 263 -13.15 -18.46 -7.15
N ASP A 264 -13.96 -19.24 -6.44
CA ASP A 264 -13.64 -20.64 -6.10
C ASP A 264 -14.28 -21.66 -7.05
N ASP A 265 -15.19 -21.20 -7.92
CA ASP A 265 -15.89 -22.01 -8.92
C ASP A 265 -15.58 -21.51 -10.35
N PRO A 266 -15.22 -22.40 -11.29
CA PRO A 266 -14.93 -22.00 -12.67
C PRO A 266 -16.08 -21.28 -13.36
N ARG A 267 -17.34 -21.71 -13.15
CA ARG A 267 -18.50 -21.07 -13.79
C ARG A 267 -18.71 -19.68 -13.24
N ALA A 268 -18.52 -19.47 -11.94
CA ALA A 268 -18.55 -18.14 -11.34
C ALA A 268 -17.47 -17.23 -11.95
N LEU A 269 -16.25 -17.73 -12.12
CA LEU A 269 -15.17 -16.95 -12.76
C LEU A 269 -15.49 -16.59 -14.22
N ASP A 270 -16.08 -17.53 -14.97
CA ASP A 270 -16.51 -17.31 -16.35
C ASP A 270 -17.63 -16.26 -16.44
N LEU A 271 -18.62 -16.30 -15.54
CA LEU A 271 -19.68 -15.30 -15.47
C LEU A 271 -19.16 -13.89 -15.15
N LEU A 272 -18.17 -13.78 -14.25
CA LEU A 272 -17.50 -12.51 -13.97
C LEU A 272 -16.75 -12.00 -15.20
N HIS A 273 -16.06 -12.90 -15.90
CA HIS A 273 -15.35 -12.58 -17.14
C HIS A 273 -16.30 -12.07 -18.23
N GLU A 274 -17.38 -12.79 -18.51
CA GLU A 274 -18.40 -12.38 -19.47
C GLU A 274 -19.03 -11.04 -19.10
N SER A 275 -19.23 -10.78 -17.80
CA SER A 275 -19.76 -9.50 -17.31
C SER A 275 -18.81 -8.33 -17.60
N VAL A 276 -17.50 -8.55 -17.43
CA VAL A 276 -16.47 -7.55 -17.82
C VAL A 276 -16.48 -7.33 -19.33
N LEU A 277 -16.44 -8.40 -20.13
CA LEU A 277 -16.45 -8.31 -21.60
C LEU A 277 -17.66 -7.52 -22.08
N ARG A 278 -18.86 -7.88 -21.60
CA ARG A 278 -20.12 -7.22 -21.96
C ARG A 278 -20.15 -5.75 -21.54
N ALA A 279 -19.65 -5.42 -20.35
CA ALA A 279 -19.64 -4.06 -19.84
C ALA A 279 -18.74 -3.13 -20.67
N PHE A 280 -17.59 -3.63 -21.15
CA PHE A 280 -16.62 -2.80 -21.87
C PHE A 280 -16.59 -2.99 -23.40
N ALA A 281 -17.30 -3.97 -23.96
CA ALA A 281 -17.43 -4.18 -25.40
C ALA A 281 -17.82 -2.91 -26.19
N PRO A 282 -18.70 -2.02 -25.69
CA PRO A 282 -19.01 -0.79 -26.41
C PRO A 282 -17.84 0.20 -26.49
N TYR A 283 -16.84 0.10 -25.60
CA TYR A 283 -15.78 1.10 -25.40
C TYR A 283 -14.38 0.60 -25.77
N ALA A 284 -14.18 -0.73 -25.80
CA ALA A 284 -12.88 -1.35 -25.98
C ALA A 284 -12.75 -2.07 -27.33
N ASP A 285 -11.55 -2.03 -27.91
CA ASP A 285 -11.27 -2.57 -29.25
C ASP A 285 -10.16 -3.65 -29.28
N HIS A 286 -9.53 -3.92 -28.13
CA HIS A 286 -8.54 -4.97 -27.97
C HIS A 286 -8.59 -5.54 -26.57
N TRP A 287 -8.39 -6.85 -26.43
CA TRP A 287 -8.53 -7.60 -25.20
C TRP A 287 -7.43 -8.64 -25.08
N ASP A 288 -6.90 -8.79 -23.89
CA ASP A 288 -6.00 -9.86 -23.49
C ASP A 288 -6.51 -10.46 -22.18
N THR A 289 -6.52 -11.78 -22.08
CA THR A 289 -7.03 -12.50 -20.92
C THR A 289 -6.00 -13.54 -20.50
N VAL A 290 -5.59 -13.43 -19.24
CA VAL A 290 -4.61 -14.34 -18.64
C VAL A 290 -5.25 -15.04 -17.46
N ASP A 291 -5.36 -16.35 -17.58
CA ASP A 291 -5.74 -17.22 -16.48
C ASP A 291 -4.50 -17.50 -15.64
N ALA A 292 -4.62 -17.21 -14.36
CA ALA A 292 -3.62 -17.57 -13.37
C ALA A 292 -4.24 -18.59 -12.41
N GLY A 293 -3.41 -19.44 -11.81
CA GLY A 293 -3.85 -20.29 -10.69
C GLY A 293 -4.27 -19.45 -9.48
N ALA A 294 -4.12 -20.00 -8.27
CA ALA A 294 -4.36 -19.24 -7.04
C ALA A 294 -3.55 -17.93 -7.04
N LEU A 295 -4.09 -16.84 -6.47
CA LEU A 295 -3.41 -15.53 -6.40
C LEU A 295 -2.03 -15.68 -5.74
N ASP A 296 -0.97 -15.62 -6.54
CA ASP A 296 0.39 -15.47 -6.03
C ASP A 296 0.62 -14.02 -5.63
N ALA A 297 0.89 -13.81 -4.34
CA ALA A 297 1.29 -12.51 -3.84
C ALA A 297 2.72 -12.19 -4.29
N GLY A 298 2.86 -11.43 -5.36
CA GLY A 298 4.14 -10.78 -5.67
C GLY A 298 4.49 -10.52 -7.13
N GLY A 299 3.54 -10.15 -7.98
CA GLY A 299 3.87 -9.65 -9.33
C GLY A 299 3.00 -8.47 -9.73
N PRO A 300 3.53 -7.47 -10.46
CA PRO A 300 2.64 -6.60 -11.23
C PRO A 300 1.77 -7.48 -12.14
N PRO A 301 0.52 -7.10 -12.41
CA PRO A 301 -0.25 -7.81 -13.41
C PRO A 301 0.45 -7.67 -14.77
N GLY A 302 0.97 -8.78 -15.28
CA GLY A 302 1.76 -8.78 -16.51
C GLY A 302 2.34 -10.14 -16.80
N GLY A 303 1.54 -11.00 -17.46
CA GLY A 303 2.10 -12.06 -18.26
C GLY A 303 2.88 -11.45 -19.43
N ALA A 304 4.14 -11.87 -19.56
CA ALA A 304 5.00 -11.80 -20.74
C ALA A 304 4.80 -10.63 -21.73
N GLY A 305 5.24 -9.42 -21.35
CA GLY A 305 5.85 -8.51 -22.33
C GLY A 305 7.26 -9.02 -22.72
N PRO A 306 7.80 -8.64 -23.90
CA PRO A 306 9.06 -9.19 -24.40
C PRO A 306 10.17 -9.04 -23.35
N ARG A 307 10.82 -10.16 -23.03
CA ARG A 307 11.94 -10.25 -22.09
C ARG A 307 13.15 -9.56 -22.70
N ASP A 308 13.28 -8.25 -22.49
CA ASP A 308 14.55 -7.55 -22.65
C ASP A 308 15.04 -7.04 -21.29
N SER A 309 16.29 -7.40 -21.01
CA SER A 309 16.97 -7.27 -19.73
C SER A 309 17.45 -5.83 -19.43
N ALA A 310 16.53 -4.89 -19.19
CA ALA A 310 16.88 -3.52 -18.80
C ALA A 310 15.95 -2.93 -17.72
N PRO A 311 16.37 -1.93 -16.91
CA PRO A 311 15.74 -1.57 -15.63
C PRO A 311 14.71 -0.41 -15.71
N GLY A 312 13.52 -0.62 -15.14
CA GLY A 312 12.34 0.27 -15.02
C GLY A 312 12.51 1.80 -14.89
N LEU A 313 11.47 2.54 -15.27
CA LEU A 313 11.34 4.00 -15.13
C LEU A 313 11.39 4.41 -13.64
N ALA A 314 12.38 5.24 -13.30
CA ALA A 314 12.62 5.81 -11.99
C ALA A 314 11.53 6.81 -11.58
N SER A 315 10.36 6.30 -11.14
CA SER A 315 9.35 7.01 -10.34
C SER A 315 8.72 8.28 -10.97
N ALA A 316 7.43 8.19 -11.34
CA ALA A 316 6.69 9.27 -11.99
C ALA A 316 6.01 10.26 -11.00
N TYR A 317 6.73 10.77 -9.99
CA TYR A 317 6.23 11.87 -9.18
C TYR A 317 6.47 13.19 -9.92
N ARG A 318 5.41 13.78 -10.48
CA ARG A 318 5.47 15.09 -11.12
C ARG A 318 5.70 16.17 -10.07
N HIS A 319 6.52 17.16 -10.42
CA HIS A 319 6.66 18.43 -9.73
C HIS A 319 5.28 19.09 -9.53
N LYS A 320 4.94 19.46 -8.28
CA LYS A 320 3.85 20.41 -8.01
C LYS A 320 4.41 21.82 -8.24
N PRO A 321 3.72 22.71 -8.98
CA PRO A 321 4.20 24.08 -9.22
C PRO A 321 4.57 24.76 -7.90
N GLY A 322 5.82 25.25 -7.78
CA GLY A 322 6.33 25.95 -6.59
C GLY A 322 7.36 25.22 -5.71
N GLY A 323 7.75 23.97 -6.02
CA GLY A 323 8.84 23.26 -5.32
C GLY A 323 10.24 23.51 -5.91
N PRO A 324 11.33 23.38 -5.13
CA PRO A 324 12.71 23.57 -5.60
C PRO A 324 13.11 22.56 -6.69
N LEU A 325 14.08 22.98 -7.50
CA LEU A 325 14.25 22.59 -8.91
C LEU A 325 14.86 21.20 -9.20
N HIS A 326 15.30 20.40 -8.23
CA HIS A 326 15.73 19.02 -8.52
C HIS A 326 15.84 18.18 -7.24
N VAL A 327 15.00 17.16 -7.08
CA VAL A 327 15.20 16.08 -6.09
C VAL A 327 15.15 14.76 -6.87
N PRO A 328 16.20 13.91 -6.82
CA PRO A 328 16.16 12.62 -7.52
C PRO A 328 14.97 11.79 -7.02
N PRO A 329 14.09 11.30 -7.92
CA PRO A 329 12.81 10.71 -7.53
C PRO A 329 12.96 9.33 -6.85
N ASP A 330 14.14 8.72 -6.92
CA ASP A 330 14.51 7.46 -6.27
C ASP A 330 15.57 7.62 -5.16
N ARG A 331 15.88 8.85 -4.72
CA ARG A 331 16.84 9.14 -3.63
C ARG A 331 16.59 8.32 -2.35
N GLU A 332 15.38 7.82 -2.18
CA GLU A 332 14.94 7.03 -1.04
C GLU A 332 14.95 5.51 -1.22
N ARG A 333 15.10 5.03 -2.46
CA ARG A 333 15.10 3.60 -2.79
C ARG A 333 16.49 2.99 -2.79
N ASP A 334 17.52 3.82 -2.91
CA ASP A 334 18.90 3.40 -2.71
C ASP A 334 19.08 2.96 -1.24
N PRO A 335 19.65 1.77 -0.98
CA PRO A 335 19.92 1.35 0.38
C PRO A 335 20.81 2.39 1.07
N PRO A 336 20.61 2.68 2.38
CA PRO A 336 21.74 3.20 3.14
C PRO A 336 22.84 2.15 3.02
N PHE A 337 24.06 2.57 2.67
CA PHE A 337 25.25 1.74 2.84
C PHE A 337 25.20 0.98 4.18
#